data_AF-A0A3D6A7C3-F1
#
_entry.id   AF-A0A3D6A7C3-F1
#
_cell.length_a   1.000
_cell.length_b   1.000
_cell.length_c   1.000
_cell.angle_alpha   90.00
_cell.angle_beta   90.00
_cell.angle_gamma   90.00
#
_symmetry.space_group_name_H-M   'P 1'
#
loop_
_entity.id
_entity.type
_entity.pdbx_description
1 polymer ?
#
loop_
_entity_poly.entity_id
_entity_poly.type
_entity_poly.pdbx_seq_one_letter_code
_entity_poly.pdbx_strand_id
1 'polypeptide(L)' 'MNIFFKILGSSSSGNSAILRIGELTVLIDAGLSCRRIQTLLKKEEIEIEKIDAVFLTHEHNDH' A
#
# COMPACT_ATOMS: atom_id res chain seq x y z
N MET A 1 -2.21 18.47 -10.98
CA MET A 1 -2.45 17.54 -9.86
C MET A 1 -1.49 16.38 -10.03
N ASN A 2 -0.61 16.12 -9.05
CA ASN A 2 0.40 15.06 -9.17
C ASN A 2 -0.19 13.74 -8.63
N ILE A 3 0.02 12.66 -9.36
CA ILE A 3 -0.41 11.31 -8.99
C ILE A 3 0.84 10.45 -8.90
N PHE A 4 1.04 9.84 -7.73
CA PHE A 4 2.08 8.86 -7.52
C PHE A 4 1.42 7.50 -7.27
N PHE A 5 1.79 6.51 -8.08
CA PHE A 5 1.31 5.15 -7.93
C PHE A 5 2.49 4.19 -7.97
N LYS A 6 2.56 3.28 -6.99
CA LYS A 6 3.60 2.27 -6.95
C LYS A 6 3.08 0.94 -6.43
N ILE A 7 3.43 -0.11 -7.16
CA ILE A 7 3.21 -1.50 -6.73
C ILE A 7 4.28 -1.85 -5.68
N LEU A 8 3.84 -2.27 -4.50
CA LEU A 8 4.71 -2.76 -3.42
C LEU A 8 4.89 -4.29 -3.53
N GLY A 9 3.85 -5.00 -3.96
CA GLY A 9 3.86 -6.43 -4.25
C GLY A 9 2.69 -6.84 -5.15
N SER A 10 2.88 -7.88 -5.96
CA SER A 10 1.86 -8.35 -6.92
C SER A 10 1.91 -9.86 -7.18
N SER A 11 2.62 -10.63 -6.35
CA SER A 11 2.73 -12.08 -6.51
C SER A 11 1.78 -12.84 -5.58
N SER A 12 1.78 -14.18 -5.67
CA SER A 12 1.07 -15.08 -4.75
C SER A 12 1.47 -14.92 -3.28
N SER A 13 2.56 -14.21 -3.01
CA SER A 13 3.03 -13.89 -1.64
C SER A 13 2.42 -12.61 -1.07
N GLY A 14 1.42 -12.03 -1.76
CA GLY A 14 0.69 -10.84 -1.32
C GLY A 14 0.73 -9.69 -2.33
N ASN A 15 -0.44 -9.14 -2.62
CA ASN A 15 -0.65 -7.90 -3.36
C ASN A 15 -0.67 -6.69 -2.41
N SER A 16 -0.02 -5.60 -2.81
CA SER A 16 -0.17 -4.29 -2.17
C SER A 16 0.37 -3.20 -3.09
N ALA A 17 -0.27 -2.04 -3.09
CA ALA A 17 0.17 -0.85 -3.82
C ALA A 17 -0.10 0.42 -3.01
N ILE A 18 0.60 1.50 -3.33
CA ILE A 18 0.39 2.81 -2.73
C ILE A 18 -0.05 3.80 -3.81
N LEU A 19 -1.08 4.58 -3.51
CA LEU A 19 -1.60 5.64 -4.35
C LEU A 19 -1.57 6.95 -3.56
N ARG A 20 -0.87 7.96 -4.08
CA ARG A 20 -0.88 9.32 -3.52
C ARG A 20 -1.42 10.30 -4.55
N ILE A 21 -2.43 11.07 -4.15
CA ILE A 21 -3.09 12.09 -4.97
C ILE A 21 -3.23 13.36 -4.12
N GLY A 22 -2.45 14.39 -4.45
CA GLY A 22 -2.38 15.57 -3.60
C GLY A 22 -1.85 15.22 -2.21
N GLU A 23 -2.63 15.50 -1.17
CA GLU A 23 -2.31 15.15 0.22
C GLU A 23 -2.81 13.76 0.62
N LEU A 24 -3.73 13.17 -0.15
CA LEU A 24 -4.31 11.87 0.16
C LEU A 24 -3.32 10.74 -0.21
N THR A 25 -3.07 9.84 0.74
CA THR A 25 -2.28 8.63 0.55
C THR A 25 -3.12 7.40 0.93
N VAL A 26 -3.36 6.53 -0.05
CA VAL A 26 -4.18 5.32 0.08
C VAL A 26 -3.33 4.08 -0.17
N LEU A 27 -3.36 3.14 0.77
CA LEU A 27 -2.84 1.80 0.58
C LEU A 27 -3.91 0.94 -0.11
N ILE A 28 -3.58 0.37 -1.26
CA ILE A 28 -4.45 -0.55 -1.99
C ILE A 28 -3.98 -1.96 -1.68
N ASP A 29 -4.85 -2.75 -1.06
CA ASP A 29 -4.59 -4.09 -0.53
C ASP A 29 -3.43 -4.17 0.49
N ALA A 30 -3.55 -5.12 1.41
CA ALA A 30 -2.56 -5.38 2.45
C ALA A 30 -2.13 -6.86 2.47
N GLY A 31 -2.03 -7.48 1.28
CA GLY A 31 -1.64 -8.90 1.15
C GLY A 31 -0.19 -9.18 1.56
N LEU A 32 0.65 -8.14 1.70
CA LEU A 32 1.97 -8.25 2.31
C LEU A 32 1.89 -8.04 3.83
N SER A 33 2.77 -8.70 4.59
CA SER A 33 2.86 -8.42 6.03
C SER A 33 3.16 -6.94 6.29
N CYS A 34 2.58 -6.38 7.36
CA CYS A 34 2.75 -4.97 7.73
C CYS A 34 4.24 -4.54 7.78
N ARG A 35 5.12 -5.40 8.31
CA ARG A 35 6.58 -5.16 8.32
C ARG A 35 7.17 -5.00 6.91
N ARG A 36 6.74 -5.80 5.94
CA ARG A 36 7.19 -5.68 4.54
C ARG A 36 6.66 -4.41 3.90
N ILE A 37 5.38 -4.09 4.12
CA ILE A 37 4.76 -2.85 3.63
C ILE A 37 5.53 -1.65 4.16
N GLN A 38 5.73 -1.54 5.48
CA GLN A 38 6.47 -0.44 6.10
C GLN A 38 7.92 -0.33 5.58
N THR A 39 8.58 -1.45 5.33
CA THR A 39 9.93 -1.46 4.74
C THR A 39 9.95 -0.92 3.32
N LEU A 40 8.95 -1.26 2.51
CA LEU A 40 8.84 -0.81 1.12
C LEU A 40 8.43 0.66 1.04
N LEU A 41 7.49 1.11 1.88
CA LEU A 41 7.09 2.52 1.97
C LEU A 41 8.27 3.42 2.37
N LYS A 42 9.09 2.99 3.33
CA LYS A 42 10.30 3.73 3.72
C LYS A 42 11.29 3.95 2.56
N LYS A 43 11.36 3.03 1.59
CA LYS A 43 12.21 3.22 0.39
C LYS A 43 11.71 4.32 -0.53
N GLU A 44 10.43 4.64 -0.43
CA GLU A 44 9.78 5.72 -1.18
C GLU A 44 9.62 7.00 -0.34
N GLU A 45 10.27 7.07 0.82
CA GLU A 45 10.15 8.19 1.77
C GLU A 45 8.69 8.41 2.22
N ILE A 46 7.92 7.32 2.31
CA ILE A 46 6.54 7.32 2.80
C ILE A 46 6.52 6.69 4.20
N GLU A 47 6.05 7.46 5.18
CA GLU A 47 5.73 6.95 6.52
C GLU A 47 4.37 6.24 6.50
N ILE A 48 4.26 5.12 7.21
CA ILE A 48 3.02 4.33 7.26
C ILE A 48 1.90 5.10 7.99
N GLU A 49 2.30 5.98 8.90
CA GLU A 49 1.45 6.90 9.67
C GLU A 49 0.81 7.99 8.78
N LYS A 50 1.29 8.16 7.54
CA LYS A 50 0.73 9.10 6.56
C LYS A 50 -0.32 8.45 5.64
N ILE A 51 -0.65 7.18 5.87
CA ILE A 51 -1.73 6.52 5.12
C ILE A 51 -3.06 6.96 5.70
N ASP A 52 -3.88 7.60 4.88
CA ASP A 52 -5.20 8.10 5.27
C ASP A 52 -6.27 7.01 5.19
N ALA A 53 -6.09 6.05 4.28
CA ALA A 53 -7.05 4.97 4.06
C ALA A 53 -6.39 3.69 3.54
N VAL A 54 -7.03 2.56 3.85
CA VAL A 54 -6.74 1.27 3.22
C VAL A 54 -7.94 0.88 2.37
N PHE A 55 -7.71 0.64 1.08
CA PHE A 55 -8.71 0.16 0.13
C PHE A 55 -8.46 -1.31 -0.15
N LEU A 56 -9.36 -2.17 0.34
CA LEU A 56 -9.32 -3.62 0.09
C LEU A 56 -10.15 -3.91 -1.15
N THR A 57 -9.53 -4.47 -2.18
CA THR A 57 -10.19 -4.77 -3.46
C THR A 57 -11.13 -5.97 -3.36
N HIS A 58 -10.82 -6.90 -2.45
CA HIS A 58 -11.63 -8.07 -2.15
C HIS A 58 -11.28 -8.60 -0.76
N GLU A 59 -12.22 -9.36 -0.17
CA GLU A 59 -11.97 -10.13 1.03
C GLU A 59 -11.30 -11.45 0.65
N HIS A 60 -10.09 -11.67 1.17
CA HIS A 60 -9.40 -12.94 1.10
C HIS A 60 -9.83 -13.78 2.32
N ASN A 61 -10.50 -14.91 2.09
CA ASN A 61 -10.92 -15.83 3.16
C ASN A 61 -9.75 -16.57 3.85
N ASP A 62 -8.52 -16.39 3.39
CA ASP A 62 -7.33 -17.02 3.95
C ASP A 62 -6.55 -16.13 4.93
N HIS A 63 -6.99 -14.89 5.21
CA HIS A 63 -6.48 -14.06 6.31
C HIS A 63 -7.52 -13.07 6.88
#